data_AF-A0A2P5ACY7-F1
#
_entry.id   AF-A0A2P5ACY7-F1
#
_cell.length_a   1.000
_cell.length_b   1.000
_cell.length_c   1.000
_cell.angle_alpha   90.00
_cell.angle_beta   90.00
_cell.angle_gamma   90.00
#
_symmetry.space_group_name_H-M   'P 1'
#
loop_
_entity.id
_entity.type
_entity.pdbx_description
1 polymer ?
#
loop_
_entity_poly.entity_id
_entity_poly.type
_entity_poly.pdbx_seq_one_letter_code
_entity_poly.pdbx_strand_id
1 'polypeptide(L)'
;MDSGCQDITIVTTRCQDNIDRGASSSQSGNQVEQLACLIQNILEQCMRQENQPNPPPLPPQQRQDTGESAGERFRKLQPLTFDGGIDPIEAEQWIRTTERMLA
;
A
#
# COMPACT_ATOMS: atom_id res chain seq x y z
N MET A 1 -25.41 -30.00 25.31
CA MET A 1 -26.04 -28.94 24.50
C MET A 1 -25.11 -28.81 23.32
N ASP A 2 -25.41 -29.55 22.26
CA ASP A 2 -24.51 -29.83 21.17
C ASP A 2 -25.09 -29.17 19.91
N SER A 3 -24.40 -28.16 19.40
CA SER A 3 -24.77 -27.45 18.19
C SER A 3 -24.16 -28.16 16.99
N GLY A 4 -25.03 -28.68 16.12
CA GLY A 4 -24.67 -29.47 14.96
C GLY A 4 -24.10 -28.66 13.79
N CYS A 5 -23.13 -29.26 13.12
CA CYS A 5 -22.76 -28.96 11.74
C CYS A 5 -23.33 -30.08 10.87
N GLN A 6 -24.11 -29.75 9.84
CA GLN A 6 -24.56 -30.71 8.82
C GLN A 6 -24.07 -30.27 7.44
N ASP A 7 -23.50 -31.25 6.76
CA ASP A 7 -22.83 -31.29 5.46
C ASP A 7 -23.49 -30.53 4.31
N ILE A 8 -22.64 -29.90 3.49
CA ILE A 8 -23.01 -29.47 2.13
C ILE A 8 -22.31 -30.39 1.13
N THR A 9 -23.10 -31.30 0.58
CA THR A 9 -22.79 -32.22 -0.51
C THR A 9 -22.36 -31.48 -1.78
N ILE A 10 -21.16 -31.75 -2.29
CA ILE A 10 -20.72 -31.28 -3.61
C ILE A 10 -21.30 -32.23 -4.66
N VAL A 11 -22.22 -31.74 -5.49
CA VAL A 11 -22.75 -32.49 -6.64
C VAL A 11 -21.82 -32.24 -7.84
N THR A 12 -21.17 -33.31 -8.31
CA THR A 12 -20.36 -33.31 -9.53
C THR A 12 -21.29 -33.35 -10.75
N THR A 13 -21.30 -32.30 -11.56
CA THR A 13 -21.83 -32.36 -12.93
C THR A 13 -20.70 -32.26 -13.93
N ARG A 14 -20.45 -33.41 -14.55
CA ARG A 14 -19.63 -33.72 -15.72
C ARG A 14 -19.52 -32.58 -16.75
N CYS A 15 -18.28 -32.29 -17.16
CA CYS A 15 -17.96 -31.55 -18.38
C CYS A 15 -18.57 -32.26 -19.59
N GLN A 16 -19.29 -31.52 -20.44
CA GLN A 16 -19.53 -31.91 -21.82
C GLN A 16 -18.79 -30.92 -22.71
N ASP A 17 -17.72 -31.44 -23.27
CA ASP A 17 -16.95 -31.03 -24.44
C ASP A 17 -17.78 -30.43 -25.59
N ASN A 18 -17.33 -29.28 -26.08
CA ASN A 18 -17.42 -28.91 -27.49
C ASN A 18 -15.98 -28.56 -27.91
N ILE A 19 -15.32 -29.51 -28.59
CA ILE A 19 -14.08 -29.28 -29.31
C ILE A 19 -14.46 -28.89 -30.74
N ASP A 20 -14.38 -27.61 -31.06
CA ASP A 20 -14.14 -27.17 -32.42
C ASP A 20 -12.83 -26.36 -32.46
N ARG A 21 -11.79 -27.08 -32.88
CA ARG A 21 -10.89 -26.66 -33.96
C ARG A 21 -10.08 -25.37 -33.73
N GLY A 22 -8.99 -25.56 -32.98
CA GLY A 22 -7.63 -25.15 -33.36
C GLY A 22 -7.39 -23.74 -33.88
N ALA A 23 -6.85 -22.88 -33.02
CA ALA A 23 -5.63 -22.10 -33.27
C ALA A 23 -5.17 -21.43 -31.97
N SER A 24 -3.87 -21.49 -31.68
CA SER A 24 -3.15 -20.78 -30.60
C SER A 24 -3.39 -21.21 -29.15
N SER A 25 -2.91 -22.41 -28.78
CA SER A 25 -2.56 -22.71 -27.37
C SER A 25 -1.05 -22.81 -27.19
N SER A 26 -0.33 -21.78 -27.61
CA SER A 26 1.10 -21.61 -27.31
C SER A 26 1.37 -20.37 -26.43
N GLN A 27 0.32 -19.65 -26.03
CA GLN A 27 0.42 -18.36 -25.31
C GLN A 27 -0.06 -18.42 -23.83
N SER A 28 -0.58 -19.57 -23.38
CA SER A 28 -0.98 -19.76 -21.98
C SER A 28 0.10 -20.49 -21.16
N GLY A 29 0.75 -21.52 -21.73
CA GLY A 29 1.78 -22.31 -21.03
C GLY A 29 3.00 -21.48 -20.60
N ASN A 30 3.41 -20.54 -21.45
CA ASN A 30 4.51 -19.62 -21.18
C ASN A 30 4.23 -18.64 -20.02
N GLN A 31 2.97 -18.29 -19.71
CA GLN A 31 2.64 -17.38 -18.60
C GLN A 31 2.74 -18.08 -17.24
N VAL A 32 2.29 -19.34 -17.17
CA VAL A 32 2.38 -20.15 -15.95
C VAL A 32 3.83 -20.47 -15.61
N GLU A 33 4.64 -20.78 -16.63
CA GLU A 33 6.08 -21.01 -16.48
C GLU A 33 6.82 -19.74 -16.04
N GLN A 34 6.48 -18.58 -16.61
CA GLN A 34 7.02 -17.29 -16.17
C GLN A 34 6.66 -16.97 -14.72
N LEU A 35 5.42 -17.25 -14.31
CA LEU A 35 4.98 -17.04 -12.93
C LEU A 35 5.70 -17.98 -11.97
N ALA A 36 5.91 -19.25 -12.34
CA ALA A 36 6.67 -20.20 -11.55
C ALA A 36 8.13 -19.76 -11.36
N CYS A 37 8.77 -19.27 -12.43
CA CYS A 37 10.13 -18.70 -12.37
C CYS A 37 10.21 -17.49 -11.44
N LEU A 38 9.20 -16.60 -11.48
CA LEU A 38 9.15 -15.42 -10.61
C LEU A 38 9.02 -15.82 -9.14
N ILE A 39 8.11 -16.76 -8.82
CA ILE A 39 7.90 -17.25 -7.46
C ILE A 39 9.19 -17.89 -6.93
N GLN A 40 9.85 -18.73 -7.74
CA GLN A 40 11.10 -19.37 -7.36
C GLN A 40 12.18 -18.34 -7.02
N ASN A 41 12.33 -17.31 -7.86
CA ASN A 41 13.28 -16.24 -7.65
C ASN A 41 13.00 -15.48 -6.34
N ILE A 42 11.73 -15.14 -6.06
CA ILE A 42 11.35 -14.44 -4.84
C ILE A 42 11.70 -15.26 -3.59
N LEU A 43 11.41 -16.57 -3.60
CA LEU A 43 11.74 -17.46 -2.48
C LEU A 43 13.25 -17.52 -2.24
N GLU A 44 14.06 -17.63 -3.29
CA GLU A 44 15.52 -17.62 -3.17
C GLU A 44 16.06 -16.29 -2.63
N GLN A 45 15.49 -15.15 -3.05
CA GLN A 45 15.88 -13.83 -2.53
C GLN A 45 15.51 -13.66 -1.06
N CYS A 46 14.34 -14.17 -0.64
CA CYS A 46 13.93 -14.12 0.77
C CYS A 46 14.87 -14.94 1.66
N MET A 47 15.19 -16.17 1.27
CA MET A 47 16.12 -17.03 2.03
C MET A 47 17.53 -16.42 2.13
N ARG A 48 18.01 -15.79 1.05
CA ARG A 48 19.31 -15.11 1.03
C ARG A 48 19.34 -13.88 1.94
N GLN A 49 18.24 -13.11 2.01
CA GLN A 49 18.14 -11.96 2.92
C GLN A 49 18.02 -12.37 4.39
N GLU A 50 17.32 -13.46 4.69
CA GLU A 50 17.23 -13.99 6.06
C GLU A 50 18.60 -14.43 6.61
N ASN A 51 19.43 -15.05 5.76
CA ASN A 51 20.77 -15.51 6.15
C ASN A 51 21.87 -14.42 6.04
N GLN A 52 21.53 -13.19 5.63
CA GLN A 52 22.51 -12.10 5.63
C GLN A 52 22.64 -11.52 7.04
N PRO A 53 23.86 -11.36 7.57
CA PRO A 53 24.05 -10.58 8.78
C PRO A 53 23.52 -9.17 8.54
N ASN A 54 22.67 -8.71 9.46
CA ASN A 54 22.05 -7.40 9.36
C ASN A 54 23.16 -6.35 9.14
N PRO A 55 23.08 -5.51 8.09
CA PRO A 55 24.09 -4.48 7.89
C PRO A 55 24.16 -3.60 9.15
N PRO A 56 25.37 -3.11 9.51
CA PRO A 56 25.50 -2.22 10.64
C PRO A 56 24.55 -1.03 10.44
N PRO A 57 23.89 -0.53 11.50
CA PRO A 57 23.02 0.61 11.39
C PRO A 57 23.80 1.76 10.75
N LEU A 58 23.27 2.29 9.64
CA LEU A 58 23.85 3.47 9.01
C LEU A 58 23.92 4.58 10.06
N PRO A 59 25.03 5.33 10.14
CA PRO A 59 25.09 6.50 11.01
C PRO A 59 23.91 7.40 10.66
N PRO A 60 23.28 8.05 11.66
CA PRO A 60 22.16 8.94 11.40
C PRO A 60 22.63 9.95 10.36
N GLN A 61 22.04 9.89 9.16
CA GLN A 61 22.23 10.94 8.18
C GLN A 61 21.65 12.19 8.83
N GLN A 62 22.54 12.97 9.42
CA GLN A 62 22.27 14.35 9.78
C GLN A 62 21.93 15.01 8.46
N ARG A 63 20.62 15.03 8.14
CA ARG A 63 20.13 15.84 7.03
C ARG A 63 20.73 17.21 7.31
N GLN A 64 21.61 17.65 6.43
CA GLN A 64 21.95 19.07 6.35
C GLN A 64 20.69 19.76 5.83
N ASP A 65 19.67 19.81 6.67
CA ASP A 65 18.46 20.59 6.47
C ASP A 65 18.89 22.04 6.73
N THR A 66 19.57 22.59 5.73
CA THR A 66 20.09 23.96 5.75
C THR A 66 18.98 24.97 5.46
N GLY A 67 17.71 24.53 5.53
CA GLY A 67 16.54 25.38 5.36
C GLY A 67 15.48 24.96 6.36
N GLU A 68 14.89 25.91 7.05
CA GLU A 68 13.74 25.64 7.91
C GLU A 68 12.63 25.01 7.07
N SER A 69 12.12 23.85 7.49
CA SER A 69 11.00 23.21 6.81
C SER A 69 9.79 24.14 6.79
N ALA A 70 8.90 24.01 5.80
CA ALA A 70 7.68 24.82 5.75
C ALA A 70 6.87 24.74 7.06
N GLY A 71 6.84 23.57 7.70
CA GLY A 71 6.19 23.38 9.00
C GLY A 71 6.90 24.09 10.16
N GLU A 72 8.23 24.18 10.16
CA GLU A 72 8.97 24.96 11.15
C GLU A 72 8.75 26.46 10.99
N ARG A 73 8.78 26.96 9.75
CA ARG A 73 8.45 28.36 9.45
C ARG A 73 7.03 28.70 9.90
N PHE A 74 6.07 27.81 9.62
CA PHE A 74 4.69 27.98 10.08
C PHE A 74 4.56 28.02 11.60
N ARG A 75 5.23 27.11 12.33
CA ARG A 75 5.21 27.14 13.81
C ARG A 75 5.82 28.42 14.39
N LYS A 76 6.86 28.97 13.75
CA LYS A 76 7.48 30.23 14.18
C LYS A 76 6.56 31.43 14.05
N LEU A 77 5.61 31.40 13.12
CA LEU A 77 4.61 32.46 12.95
C LEU A 77 3.52 32.44 14.03
N GLN A 78 3.47 31.40 14.88
CA GLN A 78 2.47 31.22 15.93
C GLN A 78 1.04 31.47 15.42
N PRO A 79 0.57 30.68 14.44
CA PRO A 79 -0.76 30.83 13.86
C PRO A 79 -1.84 30.65 14.94
N LEU A 80 -2.93 31.39 14.79
CA LEU A 80 -4.10 31.24 15.67
C LEU A 80 -4.66 29.81 15.55
N THR A 81 -5.06 29.23 16.67
CA THR A 81 -5.76 27.94 16.68
C THR A 81 -7.19 28.10 16.20
N PHE A 82 -7.70 27.15 15.41
CA PHE A 82 -9.12 27.09 15.09
C PHE A 82 -9.87 26.36 16.21
N ASP A 83 -10.86 27.02 16.82
CA ASP A 83 -11.62 26.45 17.95
C ASP A 83 -12.71 25.45 17.52
N GLY A 84 -12.92 25.23 16.21
CA GLY A 84 -13.84 24.21 15.72
C GLY A 84 -15.32 24.60 15.74
N GLY A 85 -15.63 25.88 15.53
CA GLY A 85 -17.00 26.41 15.52
C GLY A 85 -17.86 25.87 14.35
N ILE A 86 -19.19 25.90 14.53
CA ILE A 86 -20.17 25.50 13.49
C ILE A 86 -20.48 26.63 12.49
N ASP A 87 -20.04 27.86 12.78
CA ASP A 87 -20.26 29.00 11.91
C ASP A 87 -19.25 28.96 10.74
N PRO A 88 -19.72 28.80 9.48
CA PRO A 88 -18.84 28.78 8.32
C PRO A 88 -18.10 30.11 8.12
N ILE A 89 -18.64 31.23 8.60
CA ILE A 89 -18.00 32.55 8.46
C ILE A 89 -16.77 32.65 9.37
N GLU A 90 -16.86 32.15 10.60
CA GLU A 90 -15.71 32.10 11.52
C GLU A 90 -14.60 31.19 10.97
N ALA A 91 -14.97 30.04 10.38
CA ALA A 91 -14.01 29.15 9.72
C ALA A 91 -13.32 29.83 8.53
N GLU A 92 -14.08 30.52 7.68
CA GLU A 92 -13.52 31.26 6.53
C GLU A 92 -12.56 32.37 6.98
N GLN A 93 -12.93 33.13 8.02
CA GLN A 93 -12.09 34.19 8.57
C GLN A 93 -10.78 33.64 9.13
N TRP A 94 -10.82 32.50 9.81
CA TRP A 94 -9.62 31.81 10.32
C TRP A 94 -8.70 31.37 9.18
N ILE A 95 -9.25 30.77 8.11
CA ILE A 95 -8.49 30.35 6.93
C ILE A 95 -7.79 31.56 6.27
N ARG A 96 -8.54 32.63 5.98
CA ARG A 96 -7.99 33.83 5.34
C ARG A 96 -6.88 34.49 6.16
N THR A 97 -7.02 34.46 7.49
CA THR A 97 -6.00 34.98 8.40
C THR A 97 -4.73 34.12 8.33
N THR A 98 -4.88 32.80 8.33
CA THR A 98 -3.77 31.84 8.23
C THR A 98 -3.05 31.93 6.89
N GLU A 99 -3.79 32.06 5.78
CA GLU A 99 -3.23 32.23 4.43
C GLU A 99 -2.38 33.50 4.32
N ARG A 100 -2.83 34.62 4.92
CA ARG A 100 -2.07 35.88 4.93
C ARG A 100 -0.73 35.75 5.65
N MET A 101 -0.63 34.87 6.66
CA MET A 101 0.62 34.65 7.39
C MET A 101 1.64 33.85 6.55
N LEU A 102 1.17 33.11 5.54
CA LEU A 102 1.97 32.25 4.68
C LEU A 102 2.34 32.88 3.33
N ALA A 103 1.72 34.01 2.98
CA ALA A 103 1.95 34.78 1.75
C ALA A 103 3.15 35.72 1.86
#